data_AF-A0A7H9FES8-F1
#
_entry.id   AF-A0A7H9FES8-F1
#
_cell.length_a   1.000
_cell.length_b   1.000
_cell.length_c   1.000
_cell.angle_alpha   90.00
_cell.angle_beta   90.00
_cell.angle_gamma   90.00
#
_symmetry.space_group_name_H-M   'P 1'
#
loop_
_entity.id
_entity.type
_entity.pdbx_description
1 polymer ?
#
loop_
_entity_poly.entity_id
_entity_poly.type
_entity_poly.pdbx_seq_one_letter_code
_entity_poly.pdbx_strand_id
1 'polypeptide(L)'
;MKKKLQLTSLLGLSLFIMTACATNGTASDITADSTDFWSKFVYFFAEIIRFLSFDISIGVGIILFTILIRTILLPVFQTQMVASRKMQEAQPRIKALREQYPGRDMESRTKLDQEMRKVYKELGIKHSSSLWPILIQMPVLLALFQALSRVDFLKTGHFLWINLGGVDTSFVLPILAAVFTFLSSWLSNKALSEKSGATTGMMYGMPVLIFVFAISAPSGVALYWAVSNAYQVLQTYFLNNPFKIIAEREAVAQAEKDLEGKKRRALKKAQKKKK
;
A
#
# COMPACT_ATOMS: atom_id res chain seq x y z
N MET A 1 -16.13 -7.50 -21.72
CA MET A 1 -16.22 -6.20 -21.00
C MET A 1 -15.30 -6.12 -19.77
N LYS A 2 -15.25 -7.09 -18.85
CA LYS A 2 -14.38 -7.04 -17.65
C LYS A 2 -12.88 -6.83 -17.96
N LYS A 3 -12.32 -7.52 -18.97
CA LYS A 3 -10.93 -7.31 -19.41
C LYS A 3 -10.67 -5.91 -19.98
N LYS A 4 -11.64 -5.34 -20.73
CA LYS A 4 -11.55 -3.98 -21.27
C LYS A 4 -11.63 -2.93 -20.16
N LEU A 5 -12.48 -3.12 -19.14
CA LEU A 5 -12.61 -2.22 -18.00
C LEU A 5 -11.39 -2.25 -17.06
N GLN A 6 -10.78 -3.43 -16.87
CA GLN A 6 -9.51 -3.55 -16.15
C GLN A 6 -8.36 -2.92 -16.93
N LEU A 7 -8.34 -3.08 -18.25
CA LEU A 7 -7.33 -2.45 -19.11
C LEU A 7 -7.47 -0.93 -19.12
N THR A 8 -8.69 -0.38 -19.14
CA THR A 8 -8.93 1.07 -19.06
C THR A 8 -8.61 1.64 -17.67
N SER A 9 -8.82 0.86 -16.60
CA SER A 9 -8.41 1.26 -15.24
C SER A 9 -6.90 1.23 -15.06
N LEU A 10 -6.21 0.24 -15.64
CA LEU A 10 -4.74 0.15 -15.67
C LEU A 10 -4.12 1.24 -16.54
N LEU A 11 -4.72 1.55 -17.69
CA LEU A 11 -4.32 2.65 -18.57
C LEU A 11 -4.58 4.01 -17.93
N GLY A 12 -5.67 4.18 -17.19
CA GLY A 12 -5.96 5.40 -16.44
C GLY A 12 -4.96 5.62 -15.30
N LEU A 13 -4.56 4.55 -14.60
CA LEU A 13 -3.51 4.61 -13.57
C LEU A 13 -2.14 4.91 -14.19
N SER A 14 -1.81 4.32 -15.34
CA SER A 14 -0.55 4.62 -16.04
C SER A 14 -0.52 6.04 -16.60
N LEU A 15 -1.64 6.55 -17.14
CA LEU A 15 -1.76 7.94 -17.59
C LEU A 15 -1.62 8.92 -16.41
N PHE A 16 -2.20 8.60 -15.25
CA PHE A 16 -2.07 9.44 -14.06
C PHE A 16 -0.63 9.47 -13.50
N ILE A 17 0.05 8.32 -13.50
CA ILE A 17 1.46 8.24 -13.13
C ILE A 17 2.34 9.00 -14.13
N MET A 18 2.04 8.89 -15.43
CA MET A 18 2.75 9.63 -16.47
C MET A 18 2.51 11.14 -16.37
N THR A 19 1.31 11.62 -16.03
CA THR A 19 1.06 13.04 -15.80
C THR A 19 1.81 13.56 -14.57
N ALA A 20 1.94 12.75 -13.51
CA ALA A 20 2.75 13.10 -12.34
C ALA A 20 4.26 13.12 -12.63
N CYS A 21 4.72 12.35 -13.62
CA CYS A 21 6.11 12.36 -14.10
C CYS A 21 6.38 13.39 -15.22
N ALA A 22 5.35 13.82 -15.96
CA ALA A 22 5.47 14.68 -17.16
C ALA A 22 5.39 16.18 -16.87
N THR A 23 5.01 16.60 -15.67
CA THR A 23 5.05 18.03 -15.26
C THR A 23 6.47 18.59 -15.12
N ASN A 24 7.49 17.76 -15.32
CA ASN A 24 8.90 18.17 -15.36
C ASN A 24 9.25 19.09 -16.54
N GLY A 25 8.39 19.22 -17.56
CA GLY A 25 8.70 19.97 -18.79
C GLY A 25 8.27 21.45 -18.81
N THR A 26 7.48 21.93 -17.84
CA THR A 26 6.88 23.28 -17.89
C THR A 26 6.88 24.03 -16.55
N ALA A 27 7.49 23.48 -15.50
CA ALA A 27 7.43 24.06 -14.17
C ALA A 27 8.81 24.61 -13.76
N SER A 28 8.88 25.91 -13.43
CA SER A 28 10.08 26.61 -12.96
C SER A 28 10.66 25.98 -11.68
N ASP A 29 11.92 26.21 -11.35
CA ASP A 29 12.49 25.76 -10.07
C ASP A 29 11.70 26.34 -8.88
N ILE A 30 11.66 25.60 -7.76
CA ILE A 30 10.94 26.00 -6.55
C ILE A 30 11.92 26.66 -5.59
N THR A 31 11.65 27.92 -5.27
CA THR A 31 12.46 28.74 -4.36
C THR A 31 11.64 29.30 -3.21
N ALA A 32 12.30 29.93 -2.23
CA ALA A 32 11.64 30.60 -1.10
C ALA A 32 10.63 31.67 -1.53
N ASP A 33 10.81 32.29 -2.70
CA ASP A 33 9.98 33.37 -3.23
C ASP A 33 8.74 32.88 -4.00
N SER A 34 8.54 31.55 -4.10
CA SER A 34 7.40 30.99 -4.81
C SER A 34 6.08 31.44 -4.17
N THR A 35 5.16 31.98 -4.97
CA THR A 35 3.98 32.67 -4.46
C THR A 35 2.79 31.74 -4.20
N ASP A 36 2.66 30.67 -4.98
CA ASP A 36 1.57 29.70 -4.88
C ASP A 36 1.69 28.77 -3.67
N PHE A 37 0.53 28.37 -3.13
CA PHE A 37 0.43 27.54 -1.93
C PHE A 37 1.17 26.20 -2.08
N TRP A 38 1.09 25.58 -3.25
CA TRP A 38 1.71 24.28 -3.48
C TRP A 38 3.24 24.36 -3.47
N SER A 39 3.83 25.34 -4.17
CA SER A 39 5.29 25.52 -4.17
C SER A 39 5.82 25.88 -2.78
N LYS A 40 5.06 26.66 -1.98
CA LYS A 40 5.39 26.89 -0.56
C LYS A 40 5.36 25.60 0.27
N PHE A 41 4.37 24.74 0.04
CA PHE A 41 4.27 23.44 0.71
C PHE A 41 5.44 22.51 0.33
N VAL A 42 5.84 22.49 -0.95
CA VAL A 42 7.01 21.75 -1.43
C VAL A 42 8.30 22.30 -0.82
N TYR A 43 8.48 23.62 -0.80
CA TYR A 43 9.66 24.26 -0.21
C TYR A 43 9.74 24.01 1.30
N PHE A 44 8.60 23.99 1.99
CA PHE A 44 8.54 23.60 3.40
C PHE A 44 9.07 22.18 3.64
N PHE A 45 8.74 21.21 2.76
CA PHE A 45 9.33 19.87 2.83
C PHE A 45 10.84 19.91 2.65
N ALA A 46 11.32 20.72 1.70
CA ALA A 46 12.74 20.85 1.44
C ALA A 46 13.50 21.44 2.64
N GLU A 47 12.92 22.42 3.32
CA GLU A 47 13.47 23.01 4.54
C GLU A 47 13.53 22.01 5.70
N ILE A 48 12.51 21.16 5.88
CA ILE A 48 12.57 20.10 6.89
C ILE A 48 13.70 19.11 6.55
N ILE A 49 13.84 18.71 5.28
CA ILE A 49 14.93 17.81 4.86
C ILE A 49 16.30 18.45 5.13
N ARG A 50 16.45 19.75 4.83
CA ARG A 50 17.66 20.52 5.12
C ARG A 50 17.95 20.54 6.62
N PHE A 51 16.95 20.85 7.44
CA PHE A 51 17.07 20.85 8.90
C PHE A 51 17.47 19.48 9.45
N LEU A 52 16.86 18.40 8.96
CA LEU A 52 17.17 17.04 9.37
C LEU A 52 18.49 16.50 8.81
N SER A 53 19.13 17.20 7.87
CA SER A 53 20.42 16.79 7.32
C SER A 53 21.59 17.01 8.29
N PHE A 54 21.40 17.83 9.33
CA PHE A 54 22.41 18.21 10.32
C PHE A 54 23.72 18.72 9.72
N ASP A 55 23.66 19.32 8.53
CA ASP A 55 24.83 19.74 7.74
C ASP A 55 25.81 18.60 7.39
N ILE A 56 25.41 17.33 7.60
CA ILE A 56 26.23 16.14 7.30
C ILE A 56 26.01 15.75 5.83
N SER A 57 24.77 15.47 5.47
CA SER A 57 24.39 15.08 4.12
C SER A 57 22.89 15.16 3.93
N ILE A 58 22.47 15.69 2.78
CA ILE A 58 21.07 15.69 2.36
C ILE A 58 20.49 14.27 2.33
N GLY A 59 21.28 13.24 2.02
CA GLY A 59 20.84 11.85 2.07
C GLY A 59 20.36 11.41 3.46
N VAL A 60 21.04 11.84 4.52
CA VAL A 60 20.59 11.61 5.92
C VAL A 60 19.29 12.36 6.18
N GLY A 61 19.19 13.60 5.71
CA GLY A 61 17.96 14.41 5.79
C GLY A 61 16.76 13.70 5.15
N ILE A 62 16.94 13.10 3.96
CA ILE A 62 15.90 12.33 3.27
C ILE A 62 15.48 11.12 4.10
N ILE A 63 16.44 10.35 4.64
CA ILE A 63 16.15 9.16 5.45
C ILE A 63 15.32 9.54 6.68
N LEU A 64 15.80 10.53 7.45
CA LEU A 64 15.13 10.97 8.67
C LEU A 64 13.76 11.60 8.39
N PHE A 65 13.65 12.41 7.35
CA PHE A 65 12.37 12.95 6.91
C PHE A 65 11.37 11.83 6.56
N THR A 66 11.83 10.81 5.84
CA THR A 66 11.00 9.66 5.47
C THR A 66 10.47 8.94 6.70
N ILE A 67 11.34 8.65 7.66
CA ILE A 67 10.97 7.99 8.92
C ILE A 67 9.99 8.87 9.71
N LEU A 68 10.25 10.17 9.81
CA LEU A 68 9.39 11.13 10.51
C LEU A 68 7.97 11.13 9.93
N ILE A 69 7.84 11.35 8.62
CA ILE A 69 6.53 11.40 7.94
C ILE A 69 5.82 10.05 8.03
N ARG A 70 6.53 8.93 7.82
CA ARG A 70 5.96 7.59 7.96
C ARG A 70 5.46 7.30 9.38
N THR A 71 6.14 7.83 10.40
CA THR A 71 5.74 7.69 11.80
C THR A 71 4.51 8.55 12.10
N ILE A 72 4.46 9.79 11.61
CA ILE A 72 3.29 10.67 11.76
C ILE A 72 2.05 10.07 11.07
N LEU A 73 2.22 9.48 9.89
CA LEU A 73 1.14 8.87 9.10
C LEU A 73 0.82 7.44 9.53
N LEU A 74 1.60 6.84 10.43
CA LEU A 74 1.44 5.48 10.92
C LEU A 74 0.00 5.14 11.37
N PRO A 75 -0.71 5.96 12.20
CA PRO A 75 -2.08 5.65 12.59
C PRO A 75 -3.02 5.56 11.38
N VAL A 76 -2.86 6.45 10.40
CA VAL A 76 -3.67 6.43 9.16
C VAL A 76 -3.43 5.12 8.40
N PHE A 77 -2.16 4.74 8.21
CA PHE A 77 -1.84 3.46 7.56
C PHE A 77 -2.35 2.25 8.34
N GLN A 78 -2.30 2.27 9.67
CA GLN A 78 -2.82 1.17 10.48
C GLN A 78 -4.34 1.01 10.30
N THR A 79 -5.10 2.11 10.25
CA THR A 79 -6.55 2.05 9.99
C THR A 79 -6.85 1.46 8.60
N GLN A 80 -6.04 1.78 7.59
CA GLN A 80 -6.12 1.18 6.26
C GLN A 80 -5.93 -0.33 6.29
N MET A 81 -4.89 -0.79 6.98
CA MET A 81 -4.53 -2.20 7.04
C MET A 81 -5.62 -3.00 7.77
N VAL A 82 -6.19 -2.46 8.84
CA VAL A 82 -7.35 -3.06 9.52
C VAL A 82 -8.57 -3.12 8.58
N ALA A 83 -8.88 -2.03 7.87
CA ALA A 83 -10.01 -2.01 6.93
C ALA A 83 -9.84 -3.03 5.79
N SER A 84 -8.62 -3.13 5.24
CA SER A 84 -8.26 -4.12 4.22
C SER A 84 -8.43 -5.56 4.74
N ARG A 85 -8.02 -5.85 5.98
CA ARG A 85 -8.21 -7.17 6.60
C ARG A 85 -9.68 -7.55 6.74
N LYS A 86 -10.52 -6.64 7.25
CA LYS A 86 -11.98 -6.89 7.34
C LYS A 86 -12.61 -7.12 5.97
N MET A 87 -12.16 -6.41 4.94
CA MET A 87 -12.59 -6.66 3.55
C MET A 87 -12.20 -8.05 3.05
N GLN A 88 -11.08 -8.61 3.52
CA GLN A 88 -10.67 -9.97 3.17
C GLN A 88 -11.52 -11.02 3.87
N GLU A 89 -11.86 -10.80 5.15
CA GLU A 89 -12.81 -11.64 5.88
C GLU A 89 -14.21 -11.65 5.24
N ALA A 90 -14.59 -10.55 4.57
CA ALA A 90 -15.82 -10.48 3.80
C ALA A 90 -15.77 -11.34 2.51
N GLN A 91 -14.61 -11.54 1.88
CA GLN A 91 -14.48 -12.21 0.58
C GLN A 91 -15.24 -13.55 0.47
N PRO A 92 -15.16 -14.50 1.42
CA PRO A 92 -15.91 -15.75 1.32
C PRO A 92 -17.43 -15.52 1.27
N ARG A 93 -17.98 -14.60 2.07
CA ARG A 93 -19.41 -14.25 2.04
C ARG A 93 -19.80 -13.58 0.72
N ILE A 94 -18.94 -12.70 0.22
CA ILE A 94 -19.13 -12.01 -1.07
C ILE A 94 -19.08 -13.03 -2.23
N LYS A 95 -18.23 -14.05 -2.14
CA LYS A 95 -18.13 -15.12 -3.14
C LYS A 95 -19.40 -15.99 -3.14
N ALA A 96 -19.87 -16.41 -1.96
CA ALA A 96 -21.13 -17.14 -1.83
C ALA A 96 -22.32 -16.33 -2.36
N LEU A 97 -22.39 -15.02 -2.07
CA LEU A 97 -23.42 -14.14 -2.65
C LEU A 97 -23.33 -14.08 -4.18
N ARG A 98 -22.14 -13.97 -4.76
CA ARG A 98 -21.97 -13.98 -6.22
C ARG A 98 -22.43 -15.28 -6.87
N GLU A 99 -22.30 -16.41 -6.18
CA GLU A 99 -22.80 -17.71 -6.64
C GLU A 99 -24.33 -17.82 -6.53
N GLN A 100 -24.94 -17.20 -5.51
CA GLN A 100 -26.40 -17.12 -5.35
C GLN A 100 -27.07 -16.19 -6.37
N TYR A 101 -26.36 -15.15 -6.83
CA TYR A 101 -26.86 -14.18 -7.82
C TYR A 101 -26.03 -14.23 -9.14
N PRO A 102 -26.09 -15.32 -9.94
CA PRO A 102 -25.33 -15.43 -11.18
C PRO A 102 -25.92 -14.59 -12.33
N GLY A 103 -27.16 -14.11 -12.17
CA GLY A 103 -27.91 -13.36 -13.17
C GLY A 103 -27.17 -12.11 -13.66
N ARG A 104 -27.20 -11.87 -14.97
CA ARG A 104 -26.54 -10.71 -15.59
C ARG A 104 -27.44 -9.47 -15.67
N ASP A 105 -28.71 -9.63 -15.30
CA ASP A 105 -29.75 -8.61 -15.35
C ASP A 105 -29.44 -7.45 -14.40
N MET A 106 -29.95 -6.28 -14.75
CA MET A 106 -29.72 -5.06 -13.98
C MET A 106 -30.29 -5.18 -12.56
N GLU A 107 -31.42 -5.86 -12.40
CA GLU A 107 -32.04 -6.12 -11.09
C GLU A 107 -31.20 -7.06 -10.23
N SER A 108 -30.73 -8.17 -10.80
CA SER A 108 -29.86 -9.15 -10.13
C SER A 108 -28.55 -8.53 -9.63
N ARG A 109 -27.93 -7.64 -10.44
CA ARG A 109 -26.75 -6.89 -10.02
C ARG A 109 -27.04 -5.89 -8.92
N THR A 110 -28.17 -5.20 -9.00
CA THR A 110 -28.57 -4.23 -7.97
C THR A 110 -28.81 -4.93 -6.63
N LYS A 111 -29.47 -6.09 -6.63
CA LYS A 111 -29.65 -6.93 -5.44
C LYS A 111 -28.32 -7.44 -4.89
N LEU A 112 -27.44 -7.95 -5.75
CA LEU A 112 -26.09 -8.36 -5.35
C LEU A 112 -25.33 -7.21 -4.67
N ASP A 113 -25.33 -6.01 -5.26
CA ASP A 113 -24.66 -4.85 -4.70
C ASP A 113 -25.27 -4.42 -3.35
N GLN A 114 -26.59 -4.52 -3.20
CA GLN A 114 -27.28 -4.27 -1.94
C GLN A 114 -26.86 -5.26 -0.86
N GLU A 115 -26.86 -6.56 -1.15
CA GLU A 115 -26.44 -7.61 -0.21
C GLU A 115 -24.95 -7.50 0.15
N MET A 116 -24.09 -7.22 -0.84
CA MET A 116 -22.68 -6.95 -0.60
C MET A 116 -22.48 -5.76 0.36
N ARG A 117 -23.25 -4.68 0.18
CA ARG A 117 -23.22 -3.52 1.08
C ARG A 117 -23.68 -3.86 2.49
N LYS A 118 -24.71 -4.71 2.65
CA LYS A 118 -25.16 -5.20 3.97
C LYS A 118 -24.04 -5.97 4.67
N VAL A 119 -23.39 -6.90 3.99
CA VAL A 119 -22.24 -7.65 4.54
C VAL A 119 -21.12 -6.71 4.99
N TYR A 120 -20.77 -5.70 4.19
CA TYR A 120 -19.75 -4.72 4.59
C TYR A 120 -20.17 -3.88 5.80
N LYS A 121 -21.47 -3.53 5.90
CA LYS A 121 -22.02 -2.79 7.04
C LYS A 121 -22.02 -3.63 8.32
N GLU A 122 -22.39 -4.91 8.23
CA GLU A 122 -22.34 -5.87 9.35
C GLU A 122 -20.92 -6.05 9.90
N LEU A 123 -19.92 -6.09 9.02
CA LEU A 123 -18.51 -6.17 9.42
C LEU A 123 -17.93 -4.82 9.90
N GLY A 124 -18.75 -3.76 9.92
CA GLY A 124 -18.35 -2.42 10.35
C GLY A 124 -17.24 -1.81 9.47
N ILE A 125 -17.22 -2.14 8.17
CA ILE A 125 -16.23 -1.62 7.23
C ILE A 125 -16.68 -0.23 6.77
N LYS A 126 -15.98 0.82 7.24
CA LYS A 126 -16.17 2.19 6.75
C LYS A 126 -15.46 2.35 5.40
N HIS A 127 -16.21 2.66 4.35
CA HIS A 127 -15.66 2.78 2.99
C HIS A 127 -14.52 3.81 2.88
N SER A 128 -14.59 4.89 3.66
CA SER A 128 -13.58 5.96 3.70
C SER A 128 -12.24 5.53 4.31
N SER A 129 -12.23 4.53 5.21
CA SER A 129 -11.00 4.08 5.89
C SER A 129 -9.96 3.48 4.94
N SER A 130 -10.39 2.99 3.78
CA SER A 130 -9.49 2.49 2.74
C SER A 130 -8.94 3.59 1.82
N LEU A 131 -9.61 4.75 1.76
CA LEU A 131 -9.27 5.85 0.84
C LEU A 131 -8.46 6.97 1.51
N TRP A 132 -8.65 7.25 2.80
CA TRP A 132 -7.87 8.27 3.52
C TRP A 132 -6.35 8.21 3.32
N PRO A 133 -5.72 7.03 3.36
CA PRO A 133 -4.28 6.92 3.20
C PRO A 133 -3.83 7.33 1.81
N ILE A 134 -4.57 6.98 0.74
CA ILE A 134 -4.17 7.39 -0.61
C ILE A 134 -4.33 8.90 -0.79
N LEU A 135 -5.40 9.48 -0.23
CA LEU A 135 -5.65 10.92 -0.29
C LEU A 135 -4.58 11.73 0.45
N ILE A 136 -4.05 11.22 1.56
CA ILE A 136 -3.01 11.90 2.34
C ILE A 136 -1.62 11.58 1.78
N GLN A 137 -1.37 10.34 1.37
CA GLN A 137 -0.07 9.90 0.88
C GLN A 137 0.29 10.52 -0.47
N MET A 138 -0.68 10.73 -1.36
CA MET A 138 -0.39 11.25 -2.70
C MET A 138 0.17 12.68 -2.68
N PRO A 139 -0.43 13.67 -1.98
CA PRO A 139 0.16 15.00 -1.83
C PRO A 139 1.55 14.96 -1.20
N VAL A 140 1.76 14.13 -0.17
CA VAL A 140 3.05 13.98 0.50
C VAL A 140 4.12 13.42 -0.46
N LEU A 141 3.76 12.41 -1.25
CA LEU A 141 4.65 11.82 -2.25
C LEU A 141 5.00 12.83 -3.35
N LEU A 142 4.02 13.56 -3.88
CA LEU A 142 4.23 14.56 -4.93
C LEU A 142 5.06 15.73 -4.41
N ALA A 143 4.80 16.19 -3.18
CA ALA A 143 5.56 17.27 -2.58
C ALA A 143 7.02 16.89 -2.38
N LEU A 144 7.28 15.68 -1.85
CA LEU A 144 8.64 15.18 -1.70
C LEU A 144 9.34 14.96 -3.04
N PHE A 145 8.64 14.39 -4.04
CA PHE A 145 9.19 14.20 -5.38
C PHE A 145 9.60 15.55 -5.99
N GLN A 146 8.75 16.57 -5.88
CA GLN A 146 9.06 17.90 -6.40
C GLN A 146 10.15 18.60 -5.57
N ALA A 147 10.20 18.41 -4.26
CA ALA A 147 11.27 18.93 -3.42
C ALA A 147 12.63 18.38 -3.91
N LEU A 148 12.72 17.06 -4.11
CA LEU A 148 13.96 16.40 -4.51
C LEU A 148 14.35 16.62 -5.99
N SER A 149 13.40 16.99 -6.84
CA SER A 149 13.67 17.19 -8.29
C SER A 149 13.71 18.65 -8.74
N ARG A 150 13.09 19.58 -7.99
CA ARG A 150 12.93 21.00 -8.37
C ARG A 150 13.52 22.01 -7.36
N VAL A 151 14.08 21.56 -6.23
CA VAL A 151 14.76 22.45 -5.28
C VAL A 151 16.27 22.23 -5.37
N ASP A 152 17.01 23.28 -5.72
CA ASP A 152 18.41 23.16 -6.12
C ASP A 152 19.34 22.61 -5.04
N PHE A 153 19.20 23.07 -3.80
CA PHE A 153 20.07 22.61 -2.71
C PHE A 153 19.85 21.14 -2.32
N LEU A 154 18.73 20.53 -2.71
CA LEU A 154 18.47 19.11 -2.47
C LEU A 154 19.02 18.21 -3.59
N LYS A 155 19.25 18.78 -4.77
CA LYS A 155 19.81 18.10 -5.94
C LYS A 155 21.33 18.03 -5.86
N THR A 156 21.94 18.91 -5.08
CA THR A 156 23.39 18.97 -4.92
C THR A 156 23.87 18.01 -3.83
N GLY A 157 25.04 17.43 -4.05
CA GLY A 157 25.71 16.60 -3.07
C GLY A 157 25.69 15.10 -3.36
N HIS A 158 26.60 14.42 -2.66
CA HIS A 158 26.76 12.98 -2.70
C HIS A 158 26.32 12.36 -1.37
N PHE A 159 25.78 11.16 -1.45
CA PHE A 159 25.51 10.34 -0.29
C PHE A 159 25.93 8.91 -0.60
N LEU A 160 26.88 8.36 0.16
CA LEU A 160 27.49 7.07 -0.15
C LEU A 160 28.03 7.05 -1.60
N TRP A 161 27.53 6.17 -2.47
CA TRP A 161 27.92 6.06 -3.88
C TRP A 161 27.04 6.86 -4.84
N ILE A 162 25.96 7.50 -4.36
CA ILE A 162 24.98 8.16 -5.24
C ILE A 162 25.22 9.66 -5.34
N ASN A 163 24.87 10.23 -6.50
CA ASN A 163 24.64 11.66 -6.69
C ASN A 163 23.14 11.91 -6.53
N LEU A 164 22.73 12.78 -5.61
CA LEU A 164 21.33 12.91 -5.22
C LEU A 164 20.43 13.45 -6.34
N GLY A 165 20.92 14.38 -7.16
CA GLY A 165 20.21 14.94 -8.31
C GLY A 165 20.31 14.09 -9.59
N GLY A 166 21.32 13.22 -9.69
CA GLY A 166 21.50 12.28 -10.81
C GLY A 166 20.78 10.95 -10.60
N VAL A 167 20.71 10.13 -11.65
CA VAL A 167 20.19 8.74 -11.55
C VAL A 167 21.23 7.79 -10.93
N ASP A 168 20.77 6.74 -10.26
CA ASP A 168 21.66 5.72 -9.67
C ASP A 168 22.17 4.75 -10.74
N THR A 169 23.41 4.94 -11.19
CA THR A 169 24.05 4.09 -12.22
C THR A 169 24.41 2.69 -11.71
N SER A 170 24.45 2.49 -10.39
CA SER A 170 24.73 1.17 -9.77
C SER A 170 23.48 0.31 -9.62
N PHE A 171 22.29 0.88 -9.83
CA PHE A 171 20.98 0.26 -9.65
C PHE A 171 20.69 -0.27 -8.24
N VAL A 172 21.55 0.01 -7.25
CA VAL A 172 21.38 -0.52 -5.87
C VAL A 172 20.09 0.00 -5.25
N LEU A 173 19.79 1.30 -5.35
CA LEU A 173 18.57 1.86 -4.76
C LEU A 173 17.28 1.39 -5.45
N PRO A 174 17.18 1.37 -6.80
CA PRO A 174 16.06 0.75 -7.48
C PRO A 174 15.80 -0.72 -7.08
N ILE A 175 16.86 -1.53 -6.97
CA ILE A 175 16.76 -2.93 -6.55
C ILE A 175 16.24 -3.01 -5.11
N LEU A 176 16.81 -2.23 -4.18
CA LEU A 176 16.35 -2.20 -2.79
C LEU A 176 14.88 -1.77 -2.68
N ALA A 177 14.48 -0.73 -3.41
CA ALA A 177 13.09 -0.28 -3.43
C ALA A 177 12.14 -1.38 -3.91
N ALA A 178 12.51 -2.11 -4.98
CA ALA A 178 11.73 -3.22 -5.50
C ALA A 178 11.68 -4.40 -4.52
N VAL A 179 12.82 -4.80 -3.95
CA VAL A 179 12.91 -5.88 -2.96
C VAL A 179 12.07 -5.57 -1.73
N PHE A 180 12.16 -4.35 -1.17
CA PHE A 180 11.35 -3.98 -0.02
C PHE A 180 9.85 -3.88 -0.36
N THR A 181 9.49 -3.42 -1.56
CA THR A 181 8.09 -3.46 -2.05
C THR A 181 7.58 -4.89 -2.13
N PHE A 182 8.41 -5.81 -2.62
CA PHE A 182 8.07 -7.22 -2.70
C PHE A 182 7.91 -7.82 -1.31
N LEU A 183 8.85 -7.58 -0.41
CA LEU A 183 8.80 -8.09 0.96
C LEU A 183 7.58 -7.55 1.71
N SER A 184 7.26 -6.26 1.62
CA SER A 184 6.08 -5.69 2.27
C SER A 184 4.78 -6.29 1.72
N SER A 185 4.70 -6.46 0.40
CA SER A 185 3.57 -7.10 -0.28
C SER A 185 3.45 -8.57 0.08
N TRP A 186 4.56 -9.29 0.15
CA TRP A 186 4.59 -10.71 0.51
C TRP A 186 4.17 -10.93 1.96
N LEU A 187 4.68 -10.13 2.92
CA LEU A 187 4.23 -10.16 4.31
C LEU A 187 2.72 -9.90 4.41
N SER A 188 2.24 -8.85 3.76
CA SER A 188 0.81 -8.49 3.77
C SER A 188 -0.06 -9.59 3.14
N ASN A 189 0.39 -10.16 2.03
CA ASN A 189 -0.32 -11.23 1.33
C ASN A 189 -0.31 -12.56 2.09
N LYS A 190 0.69 -12.79 2.94
CA LYS A 190 0.75 -13.97 3.80
C LYS A 190 -0.37 -13.95 4.84
N ALA A 191 -0.83 -12.78 5.27
CA ALA A 191 -1.97 -12.64 6.16
C ALA A 191 -3.34 -12.96 5.50
N LEU A 192 -3.38 -13.21 4.19
CA LEU A 192 -4.63 -13.50 3.46
C LEU A 192 -5.05 -14.95 3.63
N SER A 193 -6.34 -15.19 3.88
CA SER A 193 -6.94 -16.53 3.91
C SER A 193 -7.11 -17.12 2.50
N GLU A 194 -7.39 -16.28 1.51
CA GLU A 194 -7.54 -16.68 0.10
C GLU A 194 -6.73 -15.73 -0.79
N LYS A 195 -5.90 -16.30 -1.68
CA LYS A 195 -5.13 -15.52 -2.65
C LYS A 195 -5.87 -15.45 -3.98
N SER A 196 -6.29 -14.25 -4.36
CA SER A 196 -6.86 -14.00 -5.68
C SER A 196 -5.78 -13.74 -6.72
N GLY A 197 -6.07 -13.97 -8.00
CA GLY A 197 -5.15 -13.62 -9.10
C GLY A 197 -4.78 -12.13 -9.13
N ALA A 198 -5.71 -11.25 -8.72
CA ALA A 198 -5.43 -9.81 -8.60
C ALA A 198 -4.40 -9.52 -7.50
N THR A 199 -4.53 -10.17 -6.34
CA THR A 199 -3.59 -10.02 -5.23
C THR A 199 -2.20 -10.53 -5.58
N THR A 200 -2.12 -11.66 -6.28
CA THR A 200 -0.87 -12.21 -6.80
C THR A 200 -0.23 -11.28 -7.83
N GLY A 201 -1.03 -10.74 -8.75
CA GLY A 201 -0.58 -9.77 -9.74
C GLY A 201 0.03 -8.52 -9.11
N MET A 202 -0.61 -7.98 -8.05
CA MET A 202 -0.07 -6.83 -7.31
C MET A 202 1.26 -7.17 -6.59
N MET A 203 1.38 -8.39 -6.04
CA MET A 203 2.56 -8.82 -5.30
C MET A 203 3.83 -8.82 -6.16
N TYR A 204 3.71 -9.27 -7.41
CA TYR A 204 4.85 -9.37 -8.33
C TYR A 204 4.96 -8.19 -9.29
N GLY A 205 3.83 -7.62 -9.71
CA GLY A 205 3.80 -6.51 -10.66
C GLY A 205 4.24 -5.18 -10.06
N MET A 206 3.85 -4.87 -8.82
CA MET A 206 4.20 -3.58 -8.19
C MET A 206 5.71 -3.43 -7.97
N PRO A 207 6.45 -4.44 -7.47
CA PRO A 207 7.91 -4.35 -7.36
C PRO A 207 8.60 -4.06 -8.69
N VAL A 208 8.16 -4.69 -9.79
CA VAL A 208 8.72 -4.48 -11.12
C VAL A 208 8.44 -3.05 -11.60
N LEU A 209 7.22 -2.56 -11.38
CA LEU A 209 6.85 -1.19 -11.72
C LEU A 209 7.69 -0.18 -10.94
N ILE A 210 7.84 -0.38 -9.62
CA ILE A 210 8.69 0.49 -8.78
C ILE A 210 10.14 0.46 -9.24
N PHE A 211 10.68 -0.71 -9.62
CA PHE A 211 12.01 -0.81 -10.19
C PHE A 211 12.17 0.06 -11.44
N VAL A 212 11.27 -0.10 -12.42
CA VAL A 212 11.31 0.65 -13.70
C VAL A 212 11.17 2.16 -13.49
N PHE A 213 10.39 2.61 -12.51
CA PHE A 213 10.33 4.03 -12.19
C PHE A 213 11.58 4.52 -11.46
N ALA A 214 12.13 3.71 -10.55
CA ALA A 214 13.29 4.10 -9.75
C ALA A 214 14.58 4.21 -10.58
N ILE A 215 14.76 3.44 -11.66
CA ILE A 215 15.94 3.56 -12.53
C ILE A 215 16.00 4.90 -13.28
N SER A 216 14.86 5.53 -13.52
CA SER A 216 14.75 6.81 -14.26
C SER A 216 14.59 8.00 -13.32
N ALA A 217 14.44 7.75 -12.02
CA ALA A 217 14.25 8.79 -11.02
C ALA A 217 15.60 9.31 -10.49
N PRO A 218 15.67 10.58 -10.02
CA PRO A 218 16.81 11.05 -9.26
C PRO A 218 17.09 10.16 -8.06
N SER A 219 18.36 9.96 -7.71
CA SER A 219 18.79 9.04 -6.65
C SER A 219 18.23 9.43 -5.29
N GLY A 220 18.00 10.73 -5.03
CA GLY A 220 17.29 11.17 -3.82
C GLY A 220 15.87 10.61 -3.73
N VAL A 221 15.15 10.55 -4.85
CA VAL A 221 13.80 9.95 -4.94
C VAL A 221 13.87 8.43 -4.77
N ALA A 222 14.84 7.78 -5.42
CA ALA A 222 15.06 6.35 -5.27
C ALA A 222 15.43 5.96 -3.82
N LEU A 223 16.24 6.78 -3.14
CA LEU A 223 16.59 6.63 -1.73
C LEU A 223 15.34 6.73 -0.85
N TYR A 224 14.50 7.74 -1.08
CA TYR A 224 13.21 7.84 -0.40
C TYR A 224 12.39 6.56 -0.58
N TRP A 225 12.21 6.06 -1.80
CA TRP A 225 11.42 4.84 -2.02
C TRP A 225 12.00 3.63 -1.29
N ALA A 226 13.32 3.43 -1.33
CA ALA A 226 13.99 2.34 -0.63
C ALA A 226 13.73 2.40 0.89
N VAL A 227 13.94 3.56 1.51
CA VAL A 227 13.73 3.77 2.96
C VAL A 227 12.26 3.64 3.33
N SER A 228 11.38 4.23 2.52
CA SER A 228 9.93 4.25 2.73
C SER A 228 9.33 2.84 2.65
N ASN A 229 9.84 2.00 1.74
CA ASN A 229 9.44 0.59 1.63
C ASN A 229 10.08 -0.27 2.72
N ALA A 230 11.34 -0.02 3.11
CA ALA A 230 11.97 -0.69 4.25
C ALA A 230 11.18 -0.42 5.55
N TYR A 231 10.77 0.83 5.79
CA TYR A 231 9.88 1.19 6.88
C TYR A 231 8.57 0.40 6.80
N GLN A 232 7.98 0.29 5.61
CA GLN A 232 6.74 -0.46 5.43
C GLN A 232 6.89 -1.96 5.75
N VAL A 233 8.04 -2.57 5.40
CA VAL A 233 8.35 -3.95 5.80
C VAL A 233 8.35 -4.07 7.33
N LEU A 234 9.06 -3.18 8.03
CA LEU A 234 9.12 -3.18 9.50
C LEU A 234 7.74 -2.95 10.11
N GLN A 235 7.01 -1.95 9.63
CA GLN A 235 5.64 -1.67 10.05
C GLN A 235 4.75 -2.90 9.90
N THR A 236 4.81 -3.59 8.76
CA THR A 236 3.98 -4.76 8.49
C THR A 236 4.37 -5.92 9.40
N TYR A 237 5.67 -6.13 9.61
CA TYR A 237 6.17 -7.18 10.47
C TYR A 237 5.75 -6.99 11.94
N PHE A 238 5.88 -5.77 12.48
CA PHE A 238 5.59 -5.50 13.89
C PHE A 238 4.10 -5.26 14.18
N LEU A 239 3.41 -4.45 13.38
CA LEU A 239 2.02 -4.03 13.65
C LEU A 239 0.95 -4.91 12.99
N ASN A 240 1.33 -5.64 11.93
CA ASN A 240 0.42 -6.49 11.17
C ASN A 240 1.02 -7.88 10.93
N ASN A 241 1.70 -8.41 11.96
CA ASN A 241 2.44 -9.66 11.89
C ASN A 241 1.57 -10.79 11.28
N PRO A 242 1.86 -11.24 10.03
CA PRO A 242 1.04 -12.24 9.36
C PRO A 242 1.08 -13.59 10.06
N PHE A 243 2.18 -13.93 10.75
CA PHE A 243 2.34 -15.20 11.44
C PHE A 243 1.40 -15.32 12.64
N LYS A 244 1.21 -14.23 13.40
CA LYS A 244 0.24 -14.18 14.50
C LYS A 244 -1.19 -14.34 13.98
N ILE A 245 -1.51 -13.66 12.88
CA ILE A 245 -2.85 -13.70 12.26
C ILE A 245 -3.19 -15.12 11.76
N ILE A 246 -2.22 -15.80 11.13
CA ILE A 246 -2.41 -17.18 10.65
C ILE A 246 -2.64 -18.12 11.84
N ALA A 247 -1.79 -18.04 12.88
CA ALA A 247 -1.90 -18.91 14.05
C ALA A 247 -3.25 -18.76 14.76
N GLU A 248 -3.77 -17.54 14.88
CA GLU A 248 -5.09 -17.27 15.47
C GLU A 248 -6.21 -17.89 14.64
N ARG A 249 -6.17 -17.76 13.30
CA ARG A 249 -7.17 -18.36 12.40
C ARG A 249 -7.14 -19.90 12.44
N GLU A 250 -5.95 -20.49 12.46
CA GLU A 250 -5.79 -21.94 12.56
C GLU A 250 -6.31 -22.46 13.91
N ALA A 251 -6.04 -21.75 15.01
CA ALA A 251 -6.57 -22.09 16.34
C ALA A 251 -8.10 -22.05 16.38
N VAL A 252 -8.73 -21.02 15.79
CA VAL A 252 -10.19 -20.92 15.68
C VAL A 252 -10.76 -22.06 14.84
N ALA A 253 -10.18 -22.33 13.67
CA ALA A 253 -10.63 -23.42 12.80
C ALA A 253 -10.50 -24.80 13.46
N GLN A 254 -9.45 -25.02 14.26
CA GLN A 254 -9.26 -26.25 15.01
C GLN A 254 -10.28 -26.37 16.15
N ALA A 255 -10.55 -25.29 16.88
CA ALA A 255 -11.55 -25.26 17.94
C ALA A 255 -12.97 -25.55 17.41
N GLU A 256 -13.33 -25.03 16.23
CA GLU A 256 -14.59 -25.35 15.56
C GLU A 256 -14.69 -26.84 15.20
N LYS A 257 -13.64 -27.41 14.60
CA LYS A 257 -13.58 -28.86 14.28
C LYS A 257 -13.70 -29.75 15.51
N ASP A 258 -13.04 -29.38 16.61
CA ASP A 258 -13.10 -30.13 17.86
C ASP A 258 -14.50 -30.05 18.49
N LEU A 259 -15.15 -28.88 18.42
CA LEU A 259 -16.54 -28.70 18.86
C LEU A 259 -17.51 -29.55 18.04
N GLU A 260 -17.40 -29.54 16.71
CA GLU A 260 -18.19 -30.39 15.81
C GLU A 260 -17.95 -31.88 16.08
N GLY A 261 -16.70 -32.27 16.29
CA GLY A 261 -16.32 -33.63 16.67
C GLY A 261 -16.97 -34.07 17.98
N LYS A 262 -16.99 -33.20 18.99
CA LYS A 262 -17.68 -33.43 20.28
C LYS A 262 -19.20 -33.55 20.08
N LYS A 263 -19.83 -32.62 19.34
CA LYS A 263 -21.27 -32.68 19.02
C LYS A 263 -21.64 -33.99 18.31
N ARG A 264 -20.85 -34.41 17.31
CA ARG A 264 -21.06 -35.66 16.58
C ARG A 264 -20.91 -36.89 17.48
N ARG A 265 -19.91 -36.91 18.38
CA ARG A 265 -19.72 -38.00 19.37
C ARG A 265 -20.89 -38.06 20.37
N ALA A 266 -21.37 -36.91 20.84
CA ALA A 266 -22.52 -36.82 21.74
C ALA A 266 -23.81 -37.34 21.08
N LEU A 267 -24.08 -36.92 19.82
CA LEU A 267 -25.21 -37.41 19.03
C LEU A 267 -25.17 -38.93 18.85
N LYS A 268 -24.01 -39.51 18.50
CA LYS A 268 -23.85 -40.97 18.39
C LYS A 268 -24.11 -41.70 19.70
N LYS A 269 -23.65 -41.16 20.84
CA LYS A 269 -23.93 -41.74 22.18
C LYS A 269 -25.42 -41.66 22.53
N ALA A 270 -26.08 -40.55 22.22
CA ALA A 270 -27.52 -40.39 22.45
C ALA A 270 -28.36 -41.34 21.58
N GLN A 271 -27.98 -41.53 20.32
CA GLN A 271 -28.64 -42.50 19.42
C GLN A 271 -28.45 -43.94 19.89
N LYS A 272 -27.26 -44.31 20.38
CA LYS A 272 -27.00 -45.65 20.95
C LYS A 272 -27.79 -45.93 22.25
N LYS A 273 -28.15 -44.91 23.02
CA LYS A 273 -28.97 -45.07 24.24
C LYS A 273 -30.48 -45.19 23.95
N LYS A 274 -30.92 -44.84 22.74
CA LYS A 274 -32.34 -44.93 22.31
C LYS A 274 -32.67 -46.23 21.56
N LYS A 275 -31.67 -47.04 21.21
CA LYS A 275 -31.83 -48.41 20.72
C LYS A 275 -31.61 -49.37 21.88
#